data_AF-A0A183TQQ1-F1
#
_entry.id   AF-A0A183TQQ1-F1
#
_cell.length_a   1.000
_cell.length_b   1.000
_cell.length_c   1.000
_cell.angle_alpha   90.00
_cell.angle_beta   90.00
_cell.angle_gamma   90.00
#
_symmetry.space_group_name_H-M   'P 1'
#
loop_
_entity.id
_entity.type
_entity.pdbx_description
1 polymer ?
#
loop_
_entity_poly.entity_id
_entity_poly.type
_entity_poly.pdbx_seq_one_letter_code
_entity_poly.pdbx_strand_id
1 'polypeptide(L)'
;MHFQKLLNKYPSESIRFWGKIFCYKGSYYIAEAQDFQAWPVGEENLDVIQPLKENPQNYLMDMLDFDENGFPIEGPPKPLWKPPLTVPMEAPGQGANKHAYFVLSEFGSDWELLPPVEPEQIKCARKIRLFFTGDLDANIVSYPPFPGKERHLLRAQIARITAATHISPMNFYRFDEEEDESDDEDLHHEQFVENEEYEPLTVAELADPSVTNWVHHAPYLLPQGRTKWINVTQKDESDSEDSEASSKTEEIDILEPETGPPLLTPIAEDQDPSGIPPWSAKLSSSRLPQFAMALLSSNLWPGAYAIGFDQLVF
;
A
#
# COMPACT_ATOMS: atom_id res chain seq x y z
N MET A 1 -6.97 18.79 -20.41
CA MET A 1 -6.24 20.04 -20.04
C MET A 1 -5.45 19.91 -18.73
N HIS A 2 -6.05 19.59 -17.57
CA HIS A 2 -5.28 19.47 -16.31
C HIS A 2 -4.27 18.30 -16.30
N PHE A 3 -4.63 17.15 -16.87
CA PHE A 3 -3.69 16.04 -17.09
C PHE A 3 -2.56 16.38 -18.06
N GLN A 4 -2.85 17.15 -19.11
CA GLN A 4 -1.81 17.62 -20.04
C GLN A 4 -0.81 18.55 -19.32
N LYS A 5 -1.27 19.37 -18.38
CA LYS A 5 -0.35 20.15 -17.52
C LYS A 5 0.52 19.26 -16.64
N LEU A 6 -0.04 18.16 -16.10
CA LEU A 6 0.71 17.18 -15.32
C LEU A 6 1.77 16.49 -16.19
N LEU A 7 1.37 15.95 -17.35
CA LEU A 7 2.26 15.34 -18.34
C LEU A 7 3.41 16.27 -18.77
N ASN A 8 3.12 17.55 -18.97
CA ASN A 8 4.14 18.53 -19.35
C ASN A 8 5.14 18.82 -18.22
N LYS A 9 4.71 18.71 -16.95
CA LYS A 9 5.55 18.98 -15.77
C LYS A 9 6.33 17.74 -15.33
N TYR A 10 5.71 16.57 -15.46
CA TYR A 10 6.21 15.27 -15.07
C TYR A 10 6.01 14.30 -16.24
N PRO A 11 7.03 14.09 -17.08
CA PRO A 11 6.94 13.10 -18.14
C PRO A 11 6.83 11.71 -17.50
N SER A 12 5.75 11.01 -17.80
CA SER A 12 5.47 9.65 -17.35
C SER A 12 4.85 8.87 -18.51
N GLU A 13 5.03 7.56 -18.50
CA GLU A 13 4.55 6.69 -19.57
C GLU A 13 3.01 6.58 -19.60
N SER A 14 2.40 6.43 -18.44
CA SER A 14 0.95 6.31 -18.28
C SER A 14 0.45 7.10 -17.07
N ILE A 15 -0.65 7.84 -17.25
CA ILE A 15 -1.35 8.52 -16.16
C ILE A 15 -2.82 8.14 -16.21
N ARG A 16 -3.33 7.77 -15.03
CA ARG A 16 -4.74 7.48 -14.82
C ARG A 16 -5.32 8.40 -13.76
N PHE A 17 -6.59 8.76 -13.93
CA PHE A 17 -7.33 9.40 -12.86
C PHE A 17 -7.71 8.34 -11.83
N TRP A 18 -7.15 8.43 -10.63
CA TRP A 18 -7.47 7.51 -9.54
C TRP A 18 -8.83 7.83 -8.95
N GLY A 19 -9.10 9.12 -8.69
CA GLY A 19 -10.39 9.51 -8.13
C GLY A 19 -10.40 10.84 -7.39
N LYS A 20 -11.43 11.01 -6.57
CA LYS A 20 -11.70 12.22 -5.79
C LYS A 20 -11.99 11.87 -4.34
N ILE A 21 -11.33 12.56 -3.40
CA ILE A 21 -11.60 12.45 -1.96
C ILE A 21 -12.19 13.76 -1.45
N PHE A 22 -13.32 13.68 -0.76
CA PHE A 22 -13.98 14.83 -0.16
C PHE A 22 -13.30 15.23 1.15
N CYS A 23 -13.15 16.54 1.35
CA CYS A 23 -12.52 17.13 2.52
C CYS A 23 -13.44 18.18 3.14
N TYR A 24 -13.13 18.61 4.37
CA TYR A 24 -13.89 19.67 5.05
C TYR A 24 -13.83 21.01 4.31
N LYS A 25 -12.67 21.39 3.79
CA LYS A 25 -12.43 22.66 3.07
C LYS A 25 -12.17 22.50 1.57
N GLY A 26 -12.75 21.48 0.93
CA GLY A 26 -12.57 21.29 -0.52
C GLY A 26 -12.60 19.83 -0.93
N SER A 27 -11.77 19.46 -1.91
CA SER A 27 -11.64 18.07 -2.34
C SER A 27 -10.27 17.83 -2.96
N TYR A 28 -9.71 16.66 -2.74
CA TYR A 28 -8.51 16.22 -3.43
C TYR A 28 -8.88 15.48 -4.70
N TYR A 29 -8.29 15.90 -5.81
CA TYR A 29 -8.31 15.18 -7.08
C TYR A 29 -6.98 14.46 -7.23
N ILE A 30 -7.02 13.15 -7.46
CA ILE A 30 -5.83 12.29 -7.41
C ILE A 30 -5.59 11.69 -8.79
N ALA A 31 -4.35 11.81 -9.26
CA ALA A 31 -3.84 11.15 -10.45
C ALA A 31 -2.79 10.11 -10.04
N GLU A 32 -2.83 8.94 -10.64
CA GLU A 32 -1.79 7.92 -10.52
C GLU A 32 -0.92 7.95 -11.78
N ALA A 33 0.39 7.87 -11.61
CA ALA A 33 1.35 7.76 -12.70
C ALA A 33 2.15 6.47 -12.55
N GLN A 34 2.23 5.70 -13.64
CA GLN A 34 3.05 4.50 -13.75
C GLN A 34 4.47 4.89 -14.18
N ASP A 35 5.45 4.08 -13.78
CA ASP A 35 6.88 4.21 -14.14
C ASP A 35 7.50 5.59 -13.90
N PHE A 36 7.11 6.20 -12.78
CA PHE A 36 7.67 7.46 -12.36
C PHE A 36 9.08 7.27 -11.78
N GLN A 37 10.12 7.40 -12.60
CA GLN A 37 11.53 7.28 -12.19
C GLN A 37 12.06 8.46 -11.35
N ALA A 38 11.32 9.58 -11.29
CA ALA A 38 11.77 10.80 -10.62
C ALA A 38 11.25 10.94 -9.19
N TRP A 39 11.26 9.86 -8.41
CA TRP A 39 11.10 10.00 -6.96
C TRP A 39 12.22 10.89 -6.44
N PRO A 40 11.95 11.87 -5.57
CA PRO A 40 12.99 12.57 -4.84
C PRO A 40 13.60 11.58 -3.85
N VAL A 41 14.48 10.70 -4.35
CA VAL A 41 15.29 9.82 -3.52
C VAL A 41 16.31 10.74 -2.86
N GLY A 42 16.01 11.20 -1.65
CA GLY A 42 17.08 11.50 -0.71
C GLY A 42 17.83 10.19 -0.50
N GLU A 43 19.12 10.16 -0.79
CA GLU A 43 20.03 9.00 -0.73
C GLU A 43 20.09 8.31 0.66
N GLU A 44 19.27 8.69 1.63
CA GLU A 44 19.34 8.26 3.03
C GLU A 44 18.33 7.17 3.43
N ASN A 45 17.41 6.73 2.57
CA ASN A 45 16.31 5.82 2.95
C ASN A 45 16.21 4.51 2.14
N LEU A 46 17.28 4.11 1.45
CA LEU A 46 17.39 2.79 0.81
C LEU A 46 17.79 1.76 1.86
N ASP A 47 16.88 0.88 2.27
CA ASP A 47 17.11 -0.36 3.06
C ASP A 47 18.07 -0.31 4.27
N VAL A 48 18.49 0.87 4.70
CA VAL A 48 19.26 1.06 5.91
C VAL A 48 18.25 1.09 7.05
N ILE A 49 18.27 0.06 7.88
CA ILE A 49 17.77 0.14 9.25
C ILE A 49 18.46 1.38 9.83
N GLN A 50 17.75 2.48 10.00
CA GLN A 50 18.34 3.67 10.60
C GLN A 50 18.93 3.20 11.94
N PRO A 51 20.27 3.22 12.12
CA PRO A 51 20.82 2.87 13.40
C PRO A 51 20.18 3.82 14.39
N LEU A 52 19.61 3.26 15.46
CA LEU A 52 19.06 4.01 16.59
C LEU A 52 19.96 5.21 16.81
N LYS A 53 19.44 6.45 16.65
CA LYS A 53 20.21 7.66 16.98
C LYS A 53 20.83 7.42 18.34
N GLU A 54 22.15 7.21 18.35
CA GLU A 54 22.84 6.79 19.55
C GLU A 54 22.55 7.85 20.60
N ASN A 55 21.78 7.44 21.60
CA ASN A 55 21.40 8.32 22.67
C ASN A 55 22.73 8.74 23.32
N PRO A 56 23.01 10.03 23.59
CA PRO A 56 24.28 10.45 24.21
C PRO A 56 24.55 9.79 25.58
N GLN A 57 23.55 9.11 26.14
CA GLN A 57 23.66 8.23 27.31
C GLN A 57 24.41 6.91 27.04
N ASN A 58 24.42 6.40 25.79
CA ASN A 58 25.17 5.19 25.42
C ASN A 58 26.68 5.44 25.52
N TYR A 59 27.18 6.58 25.05
CA TYR A 59 28.59 6.98 25.19
C TYR A 59 29.05 7.13 26.64
N LEU A 60 28.14 7.51 27.55
CA LEU A 60 28.45 7.65 28.98
C LEU A 60 28.52 6.28 29.69
N MET A 61 27.93 5.23 29.09
CA MET A 61 27.77 3.90 29.68
C MET A 61 28.84 2.90 29.25
N ASP A 62 29.54 3.12 28.13
CA ASP A 62 30.74 2.36 27.74
C ASP A 62 31.96 2.65 28.64
N MET A 63 31.86 3.64 29.54
CA MET A 63 32.87 3.94 30.55
C MET A 63 32.59 3.31 31.93
N LEU A 64 31.53 2.52 32.09
CA LEU A 64 31.14 1.96 33.39
C LEU A 64 31.51 0.47 33.52
N ASP A 65 32.17 0.12 34.63
CA ASP A 65 32.55 -1.25 34.97
C ASP A 65 31.33 -2.06 35.46
N PHE A 66 31.21 -3.33 35.04
CA PHE A 66 30.12 -4.26 35.43
C PHE A 66 30.62 -5.31 36.42
N ASP A 67 29.78 -5.74 37.36
CA ASP A 67 30.09 -6.83 38.30
C ASP A 67 29.94 -8.23 37.68
N GLU A 68 30.34 -9.27 38.42
CA GLU A 68 30.27 -10.69 38.00
C GLU A 68 28.84 -11.16 37.65
N ASN A 69 27.82 -10.39 38.04
CA ASN A 69 26.41 -10.67 37.78
C ASN A 69 25.83 -9.80 36.64
N GLY A 70 26.65 -8.96 35.99
CA GLY A 70 26.25 -8.11 34.86
C GLY A 70 25.55 -6.81 35.24
N PHE A 71 25.61 -6.39 36.51
CA PHE A 71 25.07 -5.10 36.95
C PHE A 71 26.15 -4.02 36.90
N PRO A 72 25.83 -2.79 36.45
CA PRO A 72 26.77 -1.67 36.52
C PRO A 72 27.20 -1.45 37.97
N ILE A 73 28.50 -1.39 38.25
CA ILE A 73 29.05 -1.15 39.59
C ILE A 73 28.66 0.25 40.08
N GLU A 74 28.55 1.22 39.16
CA GLU A 74 27.97 2.54 39.40
C GLU A 74 26.97 2.94 38.30
N GLY A 75 25.82 3.48 38.70
CA GLY A 75 24.80 4.04 37.81
C GLY A 75 23.41 3.39 37.91
N PRO A 76 22.33 4.07 37.49
CA PRO A 76 20.99 3.48 37.47
C PRO A 76 20.93 2.29 36.48
N PRO A 77 20.08 1.28 36.74
CA PRO A 77 19.96 0.12 35.86
C PRO A 77 19.54 0.53 34.45
N LYS A 78 20.12 -0.12 33.43
CA LYS A 78 19.75 0.10 32.03
C LYS A 78 18.25 -0.17 31.84
N PRO A 79 17.49 0.71 31.17
CA PRO A 79 16.14 0.36 30.73
C PRO A 79 16.27 -0.84 29.78
N LEU A 80 15.71 -1.98 30.18
CA LEU A 80 15.62 -3.19 29.35
C LEU A 80 14.67 -3.01 28.15
N TRP A 81 13.94 -1.88 28.11
CA TRP A 81 13.03 -1.56 27.02
C TRP A 81 13.81 -1.08 25.79
N LYS A 82 13.80 -1.91 24.74
CA LYS A 82 14.15 -1.51 23.38
C LYS A 82 12.87 -1.09 22.66
N PRO A 83 12.88 0.00 21.85
CA PRO A 83 11.75 0.31 21.00
C PRO A 83 11.48 -0.87 20.05
N PRO A 84 10.21 -1.11 19.69
CA PRO A 84 9.88 -2.17 18.74
C PRO A 84 10.58 -1.92 17.40
N LEU A 85 11.08 -2.98 16.78
CA LEU A 85 11.74 -2.93 15.48
C LEU A 85 10.79 -2.34 14.42
N THR A 86 11.30 -1.40 13.63
CA THR A 86 10.53 -0.73 12.58
C THR A 86 10.64 -1.53 11.29
N VAL A 87 9.50 -1.83 10.67
CA VAL A 87 9.46 -2.49 9.37
C VAL A 87 9.96 -1.51 8.30
N PRO A 88 10.93 -1.90 7.45
CA PRO A 88 11.47 -1.00 6.43
C PRO A 88 10.43 -0.65 5.36
N MET A 89 10.57 0.55 4.79
CA MET A 89 9.77 1.05 3.68
C MET A 89 10.04 0.27 2.40
N GLU A 90 9.02 0.08 1.56
CA GLU A 90 9.20 -0.51 0.22
C GLU A 90 9.84 0.49 -0.74
N ALA A 91 10.81 0.02 -1.53
CA ALA A 91 11.49 0.83 -2.51
C ALA A 91 10.50 1.46 -3.52
N PRO A 92 10.76 2.69 -4.00
CA PRO A 92 9.94 3.27 -5.05
C PRO A 92 9.92 2.37 -6.29
N GLY A 93 8.73 2.11 -6.83
CA GLY A 93 8.52 1.17 -7.94
C GLY A 93 8.13 -0.24 -7.51
N GLN A 94 8.17 -0.57 -6.22
CA GLN A 94 7.79 -1.89 -5.70
C GLN A 94 6.55 -1.83 -4.81
N GLY A 95 5.76 -2.91 -4.82
CA GLY A 95 4.64 -3.14 -3.90
C GLY A 95 3.65 -1.97 -3.80
N ALA A 96 3.43 -1.48 -2.58
CA ALA A 96 2.55 -0.34 -2.29
C ALA A 96 3.08 0.98 -2.86
N ASN A 97 4.37 1.08 -3.18
CA ASN A 97 5.05 2.23 -3.78
C ASN A 97 5.32 2.07 -5.30
N LYS A 98 4.65 1.11 -5.97
CA LYS A 98 4.74 0.90 -7.44
C LYS A 98 4.35 2.13 -8.26
N HIS A 99 3.36 2.89 -7.83
CA HIS A 99 2.85 4.06 -8.55
C HIS A 99 3.05 5.36 -7.77
N ALA A 100 3.35 6.43 -8.51
CA ALA A 100 3.40 7.78 -7.96
C ALA A 100 2.01 8.42 -7.99
N TYR A 101 1.66 9.14 -6.93
CA TYR A 101 0.36 9.79 -6.83
C TYR A 101 0.52 11.29 -6.76
N PHE A 102 -0.25 12.00 -7.58
CA PHE A 102 -0.29 13.45 -7.63
C PHE A 102 -1.65 13.95 -7.16
N VAL A 103 -1.64 15.02 -6.38
CA VAL A 103 -2.83 15.64 -5.83
C VAL A 103 -3.01 17.04 -6.35
N LEU A 104 -4.26 17.38 -6.64
CA LEU A 104 -4.73 18.71 -6.96
C LEU A 104 -5.86 19.08 -6.00
N SER A 105 -5.66 20.13 -5.20
CA SER A 105 -6.67 20.61 -4.23
C SER A 105 -7.72 21.53 -4.85
N GLU A 106 -7.33 22.34 -5.84
CA GLU A 106 -8.22 23.27 -6.54
C GLU A 106 -7.93 23.29 -8.04
N PHE A 107 -8.98 23.47 -8.86
CA PHE A 107 -8.80 23.58 -10.30
C PHE A 107 -8.07 24.88 -10.66
N GLY A 108 -6.85 24.74 -11.15
CA GLY A 108 -6.01 25.87 -11.55
C GLY A 108 -4.66 25.90 -10.84
N SER A 109 -4.58 25.26 -9.67
CA SER A 109 -3.34 25.02 -8.96
C SER A 109 -2.45 24.01 -9.67
N ASP A 110 -1.19 23.94 -9.24
CA ASP A 110 -0.26 22.93 -9.71
C ASP A 110 -0.51 21.60 -9.02
N TRP A 111 -0.13 20.52 -9.71
CA TRP A 111 -0.10 19.19 -9.13
C TRP A 111 1.06 19.03 -8.16
N GLU A 112 0.76 18.49 -6.99
CA GLU A 112 1.72 18.18 -5.92
C GLU A 112 1.95 16.67 -5.84
N LEU A 113 3.20 16.24 -5.83
CA LEU A 113 3.58 14.84 -5.66
C LEU A 113 3.42 14.42 -4.20
N LEU A 114 2.74 13.30 -3.96
CA LEU A 114 2.65 12.69 -2.64
C LEU A 114 3.94 11.91 -2.30
N PRO A 115 4.34 11.89 -1.02
CA PRO A 115 5.47 11.10 -0.57
C PRO A 115 5.21 9.59 -0.73
N PRO A 116 6.26 8.75 -0.72
CA PRO A 116 6.10 7.31 -0.60
C PRO A 116 5.42 6.94 0.74
N VAL A 117 4.77 5.77 0.77
CA VAL A 117 4.08 5.29 1.96
C VAL A 117 4.99 4.41 2.80
N GLU A 118 4.94 4.59 4.12
CA GLU A 118 5.62 3.72 5.08
C GLU A 118 4.63 2.69 5.67
N PRO A 119 5.10 1.48 6.04
CA PRO A 119 4.24 0.46 6.64
C PRO A 119 3.57 0.90 7.95
N GLU A 120 4.26 1.69 8.76
CA GLU A 120 3.72 2.21 10.03
C GLU A 120 2.53 3.15 9.79
N GLN A 121 2.61 4.00 8.76
CA GLN A 121 1.52 4.89 8.35
C GLN A 121 0.29 4.08 7.96
N ILE A 122 0.44 2.97 7.23
CA ILE A 122 -0.66 2.08 6.85
C ILE A 122 -1.27 1.40 8.08
N LYS A 123 -0.43 0.85 8.98
CA LYS A 123 -0.90 0.24 10.24
C LYS A 123 -1.70 1.22 11.08
N CYS A 124 -1.21 2.45 11.22
CA CYS A 124 -1.92 3.49 11.97
C CYS A 124 -3.21 3.91 11.26
N ALA A 125 -3.18 4.07 9.93
CA ALA A 125 -4.34 4.45 9.12
C ALA A 125 -5.51 3.45 9.25
N ARG A 126 -5.24 2.16 9.48
CA ARG A 126 -6.27 1.13 9.76
C ARG A 126 -6.99 1.34 11.10
N LYS A 127 -6.35 1.99 12.07
CA LYS A 127 -6.86 2.16 13.44
C LYS A 127 -7.57 3.51 13.66
N ILE A 128 -7.41 4.45 12.73
CA ILE A 128 -7.94 5.81 12.86
C ILE A 128 -9.06 6.06 11.85
N ARG A 129 -10.03 6.89 12.24
CA ARG A 129 -11.12 7.35 11.36
C ARG A 129 -11.24 8.85 11.48
N LEU A 130 -10.78 9.57 10.46
CA LEU A 130 -10.76 11.03 10.41
C LEU A 130 -11.33 11.53 9.08
N PHE A 131 -11.89 12.74 9.10
CA PHE A 131 -12.20 13.47 7.89
C PHE A 131 -10.97 14.30 7.49
N PHE A 132 -10.68 14.32 6.19
CA PHE A 132 -9.62 15.17 5.64
C PHE A 132 -9.99 16.65 5.77
N THR A 133 -9.03 17.50 6.11
CA THR A 133 -9.25 18.94 6.24
C THR A 133 -9.24 19.63 4.88
N GLY A 134 -8.47 19.12 3.91
CA GLY A 134 -8.25 19.75 2.61
C GLY A 134 -6.92 20.52 2.54
N ASP A 135 -6.12 20.50 3.61
CA ASP A 135 -4.76 21.04 3.65
C ASP A 135 -3.74 19.90 3.80
N LEU A 136 -2.86 19.73 2.81
CA LEU A 136 -1.87 18.65 2.76
C LEU A 136 -0.83 18.73 3.88
N ASP A 137 -0.64 19.92 4.47
CA ASP A 137 0.31 20.17 5.54
C ASP A 137 -0.31 20.18 6.95
N ALA A 138 -1.60 19.89 7.06
CA ALA A 138 -2.27 19.81 8.35
C ALA A 138 -1.69 18.68 9.22
N ASN A 139 -1.51 18.97 10.51
CA ASN A 139 -1.11 17.98 11.50
C ASN A 139 -2.30 17.10 11.89
N ILE A 140 -2.03 15.80 12.03
CA ILE A 140 -3.04 14.81 12.37
C ILE A 140 -3.06 14.61 13.88
N VAL A 141 -4.19 14.92 14.50
CA VAL A 141 -4.41 14.66 15.92
C VAL A 141 -5.25 13.41 16.05
N SER A 142 -4.61 12.29 16.36
CA SER A 142 -5.26 10.99 16.52
C SER A 142 -4.67 10.19 17.69
N TYR A 143 -5.42 9.18 18.14
CA TYR A 143 -4.92 8.14 19.01
C TYR A 143 -5.28 6.78 18.38
N PRO A 144 -4.30 5.94 17.99
CA PRO A 144 -2.84 6.14 18.12
C PRO A 144 -2.29 7.35 17.35
N PRO A 145 -1.12 7.90 17.77
CA PRO A 145 -0.49 9.03 17.08
C PRO A 145 -0.07 8.59 15.68
N PHE A 146 -0.48 9.35 14.67
CA PHE A 146 -0.13 9.06 13.29
C PHE A 146 1.26 9.62 12.93
N PRO A 147 2.18 8.81 12.38
CA PRO A 147 3.50 9.28 11.98
C PRO A 147 3.41 10.06 10.66
N GLY A 148 3.16 11.37 10.75
CA GLY A 148 3.18 12.28 9.61
C GLY A 148 2.04 13.29 9.57
N LYS A 149 1.95 13.97 8.43
CA LYS A 149 0.91 14.97 8.10
C LYS A 149 -0.22 14.40 7.25
N GLU A 150 -1.24 15.21 6.97
CA GLU A 150 -2.39 14.86 6.13
C GLU A 150 -2.02 14.23 4.77
N ARG A 151 -0.97 14.72 4.09
CA ARG A 151 -0.44 14.12 2.85
C ARG A 151 -0.04 12.64 2.98
N HIS A 152 0.52 12.24 4.12
CA HIS A 152 0.95 10.86 4.37
C HIS A 152 -0.26 9.98 4.70
N LEU A 153 -1.24 10.52 5.45
CA LEU A 153 -2.51 9.80 5.66
C LEU A 153 -3.27 9.62 4.35
N LEU A 154 -3.32 10.65 3.51
CA LEU A 154 -3.95 10.58 2.19
C LEU A 154 -3.29 9.49 1.35
N ARG A 155 -1.96 9.48 1.28
CA ARG A 155 -1.18 8.44 0.60
C ARG A 155 -1.45 7.04 1.15
N ALA A 156 -1.53 6.87 2.47
CA ALA A 156 -1.83 5.61 3.12
C ALA A 156 -3.27 5.12 2.84
N GLN A 157 -4.25 6.03 2.81
CA GLN A 157 -5.62 5.66 2.43
C GLN A 157 -5.71 5.28 0.95
N ILE A 158 -5.01 5.99 0.06
CA ILE A 158 -4.92 5.61 -1.36
C ILE A 158 -4.36 4.20 -1.50
N ALA A 159 -3.24 3.88 -0.83
CA ALA A 159 -2.66 2.54 -0.86
C ALA A 159 -3.66 1.45 -0.45
N ARG A 160 -4.41 1.68 0.63
CA ARG A 160 -5.41 0.74 1.14
C ARG A 160 -6.60 0.57 0.20
N ILE A 161 -7.09 1.65 -0.39
CA ILE A 161 -8.23 1.61 -1.32
C ILE A 161 -7.80 0.97 -2.63
N THR A 162 -6.65 1.33 -3.18
CA THR A 162 -6.10 0.72 -4.40
C THR A 162 -5.97 -0.80 -4.22
N ALA A 163 -5.29 -1.24 -3.16
CA ALA A 163 -5.11 -2.67 -2.87
C ALA A 163 -6.42 -3.46 -2.69
N ALA A 164 -7.52 -2.80 -2.34
CA ALA A 164 -8.80 -3.45 -2.06
C ALA A 164 -9.85 -3.31 -3.17
N THR A 165 -9.68 -2.38 -4.12
CA THR A 165 -10.74 -2.01 -5.07
C THR A 165 -10.31 -1.96 -6.53
N HIS A 166 -9.02 -2.08 -6.82
CA HIS A 166 -8.55 -2.19 -8.20
C HIS A 166 -8.82 -3.60 -8.73
N ILE A 167 -9.84 -3.66 -9.58
CA ILE A 167 -10.37 -4.91 -10.12
C ILE A 167 -10.49 -4.82 -11.64
N SER A 168 -10.37 -5.97 -12.29
CA SER A 168 -10.53 -6.13 -13.73
C SER A 168 -11.45 -7.31 -14.03
N PRO A 169 -12.05 -7.37 -15.23
CA PRO A 169 -12.73 -8.57 -15.69
C PRO A 169 -11.78 -9.77 -15.67
N MET A 170 -12.32 -10.94 -15.34
CA MET A 170 -11.58 -12.20 -15.35
C MET A 170 -10.96 -12.45 -16.74
N ASN A 171 -9.73 -12.97 -16.77
CA ASN A 171 -8.94 -13.24 -17.99
C ASN A 171 -8.50 -12.02 -18.82
N PHE A 172 -8.78 -10.79 -18.35
CA PHE A 172 -8.28 -9.58 -19.02
C PHE A 172 -6.76 -9.43 -18.90
N TYR A 173 -6.22 -9.77 -17.73
CA TYR A 173 -4.78 -9.83 -17.48
C TYR A 173 -4.36 -11.29 -17.29
N ARG A 174 -3.12 -11.61 -17.71
CA ARG A 174 -2.44 -12.88 -17.43
C ARG A 174 -1.07 -12.61 -16.85
N PHE A 175 -0.51 -13.57 -16.12
CA PHE A 175 0.89 -13.49 -15.70
C PHE A 175 1.80 -13.56 -16.92
N ASP A 176 2.91 -12.83 -16.88
CA ASP A 176 3.91 -12.88 -17.95
C ASP A 176 4.76 -14.15 -17.76
N GLU A 177 4.65 -15.10 -18.69
CA GLU A 177 5.42 -16.34 -18.68
C GLU A 177 6.81 -16.17 -19.32
N GLU A 178 7.10 -15.03 -20.00
CA GLU A 178 8.37 -14.85 -20.71
C GLU A 178 9.54 -14.37 -19.81
N GLU A 179 9.27 -13.87 -18.60
CA GLU A 179 10.29 -13.53 -17.58
C GLU A 179 10.58 -14.70 -16.60
N ASP A 180 10.28 -15.93 -17.02
CA ASP A 180 10.49 -17.22 -16.32
C ASP A 180 11.97 -17.54 -15.95
N GLU A 181 12.95 -16.67 -16.26
CA GLU A 181 14.37 -16.88 -15.95
C GLU A 181 14.84 -16.29 -14.59
N SER A 182 13.98 -15.64 -13.81
CA SER A 182 14.35 -15.19 -12.46
C SER A 182 14.08 -16.29 -11.41
N ASP A 183 15.08 -16.68 -10.63
CA ASP A 183 14.97 -17.72 -9.57
C ASP A 183 14.09 -17.29 -8.36
N ASP A 184 13.48 -16.11 -8.39
CA ASP A 184 12.65 -15.55 -7.31
C ASP A 184 11.16 -15.76 -7.62
N GLU A 185 10.57 -16.86 -7.11
CA GLU A 185 9.11 -17.17 -7.19
C GLU A 185 8.23 -15.95 -6.81
N ASP A 186 8.72 -15.07 -5.94
CA ASP A 186 8.02 -13.87 -5.45
C ASP A 186 8.01 -12.66 -6.41
N LEU A 187 8.82 -12.65 -7.47
CA LEU A 187 8.82 -11.59 -8.50
C LEU A 187 7.85 -11.90 -9.65
N HIS A 188 7.66 -13.19 -9.96
CA HIS A 188 6.74 -13.70 -10.97
C HIS A 188 5.28 -13.32 -10.70
N HIS A 189 4.90 -13.20 -9.43
CA HIS A 189 3.53 -12.88 -9.03
C HIS A 189 3.20 -11.39 -8.98
N GLU A 190 4.09 -10.49 -9.44
CA GLU A 190 3.88 -9.03 -9.40
C GLU A 190 3.72 -8.37 -10.78
N GLN A 191 4.06 -9.09 -11.85
CA GLN A 191 3.97 -8.63 -13.22
C GLN A 191 2.86 -9.37 -13.97
N PHE A 192 2.03 -8.59 -14.67
CA PHE A 192 0.95 -9.11 -15.48
C PHE A 192 0.87 -8.30 -16.76
N VAL A 193 0.46 -8.96 -17.84
CA VAL A 193 0.31 -8.39 -19.17
C VAL A 193 -1.14 -8.49 -19.64
N GLU A 194 -1.54 -7.58 -20.52
CA GLU A 194 -2.85 -7.65 -21.18
C GLU A 194 -2.93 -8.93 -22.02
N ASN A 195 -4.03 -9.67 -21.86
CA ASN A 195 -4.24 -10.89 -22.61
C ASN A 195 -4.76 -10.54 -24.01
N GLU A 196 -3.94 -10.72 -25.04
CA GLU A 196 -4.31 -10.47 -26.45
C GLU A 196 -5.48 -11.37 -26.93
N GLU A 197 -5.68 -12.52 -26.29
CA GLU A 197 -6.74 -13.49 -26.61
C GLU A 197 -8.00 -13.29 -25.74
N TYR A 198 -8.14 -12.14 -25.08
CA TYR A 198 -9.29 -11.87 -24.22
C TYR A 198 -10.60 -11.83 -24.99
N GLU A 199 -11.52 -12.73 -24.65
CA GLU A 199 -12.90 -12.70 -25.12
C GLU A 199 -13.76 -11.85 -24.17
N PRO A 200 -14.41 -10.78 -24.66
CA PRO A 200 -15.16 -9.88 -23.81
C PRO A 200 -16.41 -10.56 -23.25
N LEU A 201 -16.52 -10.53 -21.92
CA LEU A 201 -17.72 -10.96 -21.21
C LEU A 201 -18.90 -10.03 -21.51
N THR A 202 -20.10 -10.59 -21.58
CA THR A 202 -21.31 -9.80 -21.76
C THR A 202 -21.59 -8.93 -20.53
N VAL A 203 -22.30 -7.82 -20.74
CA VAL A 203 -22.72 -6.94 -19.63
C VAL A 203 -23.55 -7.69 -18.57
N ALA A 204 -24.33 -8.69 -19.00
CA ALA A 204 -25.12 -9.50 -18.07
C ALA A 204 -24.23 -10.36 -17.17
N GLU A 205 -23.15 -10.94 -17.71
CA GLU A 205 -22.17 -11.73 -16.94
C GLU A 205 -21.35 -10.85 -16.01
N LEU A 206 -20.95 -9.66 -16.45
CA LEU A 206 -20.24 -8.70 -15.59
C LEU A 206 -21.10 -8.16 -14.44
N ALA A 207 -22.42 -8.14 -14.63
CA ALA A 207 -23.39 -7.69 -13.63
C ALA A 207 -23.98 -8.83 -12.79
N ASP A 208 -23.47 -10.05 -12.91
CA ASP A 208 -23.94 -11.20 -12.12
C ASP A 208 -23.75 -10.92 -10.62
N PRO A 209 -24.82 -11.04 -9.79
CA PRO A 209 -24.72 -10.92 -8.35
C PRO A 209 -23.72 -11.86 -7.68
N SER A 210 -23.31 -12.95 -8.34
CA SER A 210 -22.27 -13.87 -7.85
C SER A 210 -20.87 -13.27 -7.82
N VAL A 211 -20.63 -12.18 -8.56
CA VAL A 211 -19.36 -11.43 -8.67
C VAL A 211 -18.13 -12.29 -9.00
N THR A 212 -18.30 -13.46 -9.64
CA THR A 212 -17.20 -14.38 -9.99
C THR A 212 -16.33 -13.88 -11.14
N ASN A 213 -16.86 -12.99 -11.97
CA ASN A 213 -16.24 -12.55 -13.22
C ASN A 213 -15.28 -11.36 -13.07
N TRP A 214 -14.89 -11.06 -11.83
CA TRP A 214 -14.01 -9.94 -11.49
C TRP A 214 -12.88 -10.44 -10.61
N VAL A 215 -11.68 -9.96 -10.88
CA VAL A 215 -10.45 -10.31 -10.17
C VAL A 215 -9.70 -9.07 -9.71
N HIS A 216 -8.99 -9.16 -8.59
CA HIS A 216 -8.10 -8.09 -8.12
C HIS A 216 -6.83 -8.03 -8.96
N HIS A 217 -6.46 -6.85 -9.47
CA HIS A 217 -5.20 -6.63 -10.21
C HIS A 217 -4.19 -5.74 -9.47
N ALA A 218 -4.50 -5.35 -8.22
CA ALA A 218 -3.56 -4.69 -7.33
C ALA A 218 -3.06 -5.67 -6.26
N PRO A 219 -1.79 -5.56 -5.82
CA PRO A 219 -1.24 -6.46 -4.81
C PRO A 219 -1.94 -6.26 -3.47
N TYR A 220 -2.17 -7.38 -2.78
CA TYR A 220 -2.80 -7.36 -1.46
C TYR A 220 -1.87 -6.71 -0.42
N LEU A 221 -2.48 -5.91 0.46
CA LEU A 221 -1.74 -5.19 1.50
C LEU A 221 -1.83 -5.95 2.83
N LEU A 222 -0.73 -6.57 3.27
CA LEU A 222 -0.66 -7.39 4.48
C LEU A 222 -0.96 -6.58 5.75
N PRO A 223 -1.39 -7.22 6.86
CA PRO A 223 -1.48 -6.60 8.18
C PRO A 223 -0.19 -5.86 8.60
N GLN A 224 0.98 -6.36 8.18
CA GLN A 224 2.29 -5.70 8.32
C GLN A 224 2.38 -4.32 7.64
N GLY A 225 1.52 -3.98 6.67
CA GLY A 225 1.57 -2.71 5.95
C GLY A 225 2.53 -2.72 4.76
N ARG A 226 2.87 -3.91 4.26
CA ARG A 226 3.66 -4.17 3.05
C ARG A 226 2.89 -5.11 2.14
N THR A 227 3.28 -5.22 0.88
CA THR A 227 2.76 -6.26 -0.03
C THR A 227 3.53 -7.56 0.16
N LYS A 228 4.84 -7.47 0.44
CA LYS A 228 5.69 -8.62 0.79
C LYS A 228 6.00 -8.65 2.28
N TRP A 229 5.82 -9.81 2.89
CA TRP A 229 6.13 -10.01 4.29
C TRP A 229 7.65 -10.02 4.51
N ILE A 230 8.12 -9.36 5.56
CA ILE A 230 9.53 -9.41 5.98
C ILE A 230 9.63 -9.79 7.45
N ASN A 231 10.50 -10.75 7.75
CA ASN A 231 10.92 -11.01 9.11
C ASN A 231 11.96 -9.99 9.56
N VAL A 232 11.56 -9.05 10.42
CA VAL A 232 12.46 -7.99 10.90
C VAL A 232 13.50 -8.54 11.88
N THR A 233 13.19 -9.59 12.64
CA THR A 233 14.12 -10.14 13.65
C THR A 233 15.31 -10.88 13.03
N GLN A 234 15.13 -11.48 11.85
CA GLN A 234 16.21 -12.20 11.15
C GLN A 234 17.15 -11.25 10.39
N LYS A 235 16.68 -10.08 9.93
CA LYS A 235 17.54 -9.10 9.25
C LYS A 235 18.56 -8.44 10.19
N ASP A 236 18.18 -8.17 11.44
CA ASP A 236 19.10 -7.58 12.43
C ASP A 236 20.28 -8.51 12.77
N GLU A 237 20.10 -9.84 12.73
CA GLU A 237 21.18 -10.80 13.00
C GLU A 237 22.21 -10.87 11.86
N SER A 238 21.82 -10.59 10.61
CA SER A 238 22.74 -10.63 9.46
C SER A 238 23.63 -9.39 9.30
N ASP A 239 23.21 -8.24 9.83
CA ASP A 239 23.97 -6.97 9.77
C ASP A 239 24.81 -6.68 11.03
N SER A 240 24.72 -7.54 12.05
CA SER A 240 25.46 -7.40 13.30
C SER A 240 26.74 -8.25 13.31
N GLU A 241 27.79 -7.81 12.61
CA GLU A 241 29.14 -8.44 12.65
C GLU A 241 29.87 -8.29 14.01
N ASP A 242 29.18 -7.99 15.11
CA ASP A 242 29.81 -7.93 16.43
C ASP A 242 28.80 -8.24 17.55
N SER A 243 28.72 -9.50 17.96
CA SER A 243 28.39 -9.87 19.35
C SER A 243 28.53 -11.38 19.56
N GLU A 244 29.76 -11.81 19.87
CA GLU A 244 29.89 -12.98 20.73
C GLU A 244 29.18 -12.72 22.08
N ALA A 245 28.44 -13.74 22.53
CA ALA A 245 27.89 -13.91 23.87
C ALA A 245 26.62 -13.11 24.25
N SER A 246 25.45 -13.66 23.90
CA SER A 246 24.43 -13.93 24.92
C SER A 246 23.52 -15.08 24.52
N SER A 247 23.87 -16.27 24.99
CA SER A 247 22.99 -17.43 25.03
C SER A 247 21.83 -17.17 26.01
N LYS A 248 20.74 -16.56 25.54
CA LYS A 248 19.41 -16.71 26.15
C LYS A 248 18.36 -16.73 25.05
N THR A 249 18.03 -17.96 24.67
CA THR A 249 16.75 -18.39 24.12
C THR A 249 15.61 -17.80 24.96
N GLU A 250 15.22 -16.57 24.67
CA GLU A 250 13.82 -16.20 24.83
C GLU A 250 13.09 -16.83 23.64
N GLU A 251 11.97 -17.50 23.88
CA GLU A 251 11.05 -17.92 22.84
C GLU A 251 10.64 -16.66 22.07
N ILE A 252 11.42 -16.30 21.03
CA ILE A 252 11.03 -15.28 20.08
C ILE A 252 9.81 -15.87 19.41
N ASP A 253 8.65 -15.34 19.77
CA ASP A 253 7.36 -15.62 19.15
C ASP A 253 7.59 -15.53 17.63
N ILE A 254 7.76 -16.68 16.97
CA ILE A 254 8.03 -16.74 15.54
C ILE A 254 6.74 -16.21 14.92
N LEU A 255 6.72 -14.94 14.55
CA LEU A 255 5.59 -14.35 13.87
C LEU A 255 5.37 -15.17 12.61
N GLU A 256 4.23 -15.87 12.54
CA GLU A 256 3.89 -16.66 11.37
C GLU A 256 3.92 -15.75 10.14
N PRO A 257 4.54 -16.21 9.03
CA PRO A 257 4.60 -15.42 7.81
C PRO A 257 3.17 -15.06 7.36
N GLU A 258 2.91 -13.77 7.22
CA GLU A 258 1.61 -13.31 6.74
C GLU A 258 1.55 -13.53 5.23
N THR A 259 0.78 -14.50 4.77
CA THR A 259 0.55 -14.75 3.34
C THR A 259 -0.80 -14.16 2.93
N GLY A 260 -0.79 -13.29 1.91
CA GLY A 260 -1.98 -12.75 1.27
C GLY A 260 -2.45 -13.62 0.09
N PRO A 261 -3.66 -13.39 -0.43
CA PRO A 261 -4.09 -14.00 -1.69
C PRO A 261 -3.18 -13.54 -2.84
N PRO A 262 -2.94 -14.39 -3.85
CA PRO A 262 -2.16 -14.02 -5.03
C PRO A 262 -2.86 -12.94 -5.87
N LEU A 263 -2.13 -12.31 -6.80
CA LEU A 263 -2.75 -11.46 -7.81
C LEU A 263 -3.78 -12.24 -8.64
N LEU A 264 -4.74 -11.52 -9.22
CA LEU A 264 -5.81 -12.07 -10.04
C LEU A 264 -6.75 -13.03 -9.28
N THR A 265 -6.80 -12.94 -7.96
CA THR A 265 -7.78 -13.67 -7.14
C THR A 265 -9.20 -13.12 -7.38
N PRO A 266 -10.22 -13.99 -7.54
CA PRO A 266 -11.61 -13.58 -7.71
C PRO A 266 -12.17 -12.82 -6.50
N ILE A 267 -12.90 -11.73 -6.76
CA ILE A 267 -13.50 -10.91 -5.68
C ILE A 267 -14.65 -11.63 -4.95
N ALA A 268 -15.15 -12.74 -5.50
CA ALA A 268 -16.14 -13.58 -4.85
C ALA A 268 -15.60 -14.26 -3.58
N GLU A 269 -14.28 -14.38 -3.45
CA GLU A 269 -13.61 -14.93 -2.28
C GLU A 269 -13.42 -13.90 -1.16
N ASP A 270 -13.67 -12.62 -1.44
CA ASP A 270 -13.55 -11.55 -0.43
C ASP A 270 -14.54 -11.81 0.71
N GLN A 271 -14.04 -11.68 1.95
CA GLN A 271 -14.86 -11.81 3.15
C GLN A 271 -14.84 -10.53 3.99
N ASP A 272 -16.00 -10.20 4.55
CA ASP A 272 -16.12 -9.14 5.56
C ASP A 272 -16.44 -9.77 6.94
N PRO A 273 -15.76 -9.39 8.02
CA PRO A 273 -16.05 -9.86 9.37
C PRO A 273 -17.47 -9.56 9.87
N SER A 274 -18.17 -8.59 9.28
CA SER A 274 -19.55 -8.21 9.65
C SER A 274 -20.61 -9.02 8.91
N GLY A 275 -20.22 -9.92 8.00
CA GLY A 275 -21.13 -10.77 7.23
C GLY A 275 -21.89 -10.06 6.10
N ILE A 276 -21.49 -8.83 5.74
CA ILE A 276 -22.04 -8.09 4.61
C ILE A 276 -21.24 -8.49 3.36
N PRO A 277 -21.88 -8.78 2.21
CA PRO A 277 -21.14 -9.06 0.98
C PRO A 277 -20.23 -7.87 0.63
N PRO A 278 -18.92 -8.07 0.40
CA PRO A 278 -17.99 -6.97 0.14
C PRO A 278 -18.29 -6.18 -1.14
N TRP A 279 -18.97 -6.82 -2.09
CA TRP A 279 -19.28 -6.27 -3.41
C TRP A 279 -20.76 -6.38 -3.76
N SER A 280 -21.22 -5.51 -4.65
CA SER A 280 -22.58 -5.54 -5.18
C SER A 280 -22.61 -5.14 -6.65
N ALA A 281 -23.02 -6.09 -7.49
CA ALA A 281 -23.19 -5.90 -8.93
C ALA A 281 -24.63 -5.52 -9.28
N LYS A 282 -24.80 -4.56 -10.20
CA LYS A 282 -26.09 -4.08 -10.68
C LYS A 282 -26.01 -3.70 -12.15
N LEU A 283 -27.12 -3.87 -12.87
CA LEU A 283 -27.30 -3.25 -14.18
C LEU A 283 -27.78 -1.81 -14.02
N SER A 284 -27.21 -0.91 -14.81
CA SER A 284 -27.66 0.50 -14.88
C SER A 284 -29.09 0.66 -15.36
N SER A 285 -29.56 -0.20 -16.29
CA SER A 285 -30.93 -0.20 -16.78
C SER A 285 -31.44 -1.62 -16.98
N SER A 286 -32.52 -1.97 -16.27
CA SER A 286 -33.23 -3.24 -16.47
C SER A 286 -34.19 -3.22 -17.65
N ARG A 287 -34.50 -2.05 -18.21
CA ARG A 287 -35.49 -1.87 -19.28
C ARG A 287 -34.89 -1.93 -20.69
N LEU A 288 -33.63 -1.54 -20.83
CA LEU A 288 -32.90 -1.57 -22.10
C LEU A 288 -31.56 -2.29 -21.89
N PRO A 289 -31.56 -3.63 -21.77
CA PRO A 289 -30.34 -4.41 -21.49
C PRO A 289 -29.26 -4.20 -22.55
N GLN A 290 -29.66 -3.97 -23.80
CA GLN A 290 -28.76 -3.73 -24.95
C GLN A 290 -27.88 -2.46 -24.84
N PHE A 291 -28.28 -1.50 -24.00
CA PHE A 291 -27.49 -0.28 -23.72
C PHE A 291 -27.14 -0.19 -22.23
N ALA A 292 -27.37 -1.26 -21.49
CA ALA A 292 -27.02 -1.30 -20.09
C ALA A 292 -25.51 -1.42 -19.95
N MET A 293 -25.02 -0.84 -18.86
CA MET A 293 -23.67 -1.03 -18.32
C MET A 293 -23.77 -1.82 -17.02
N ALA A 294 -22.75 -2.64 -16.76
CA ALA A 294 -22.53 -3.33 -15.50
C ALA A 294 -21.89 -2.34 -14.52
N LEU A 295 -22.53 -2.16 -13.36
CA LEU A 295 -22.03 -1.35 -12.27
C LEU A 295 -21.71 -2.26 -11.10
N LEU A 296 -20.45 -2.32 -10.74
CA LEU A 296 -19.97 -3.01 -9.56
C LEU A 296 -19.58 -1.98 -8.51
N SER A 297 -20.06 -2.17 -7.28
CA SER A 297 -19.85 -1.25 -6.16
C SER A 297 -19.22 -1.98 -4.98
N SER A 298 -18.20 -1.37 -4.37
CA SER A 298 -17.60 -1.87 -3.14
C SER A 298 -18.44 -1.41 -1.94
N ASN A 299 -18.83 -2.37 -1.09
CA ASN A 299 -19.53 -2.10 0.17
C ASN A 299 -18.55 -1.80 1.32
N LEU A 300 -17.32 -2.33 1.24
CA LEU A 300 -16.23 -2.03 2.19
C LEU A 300 -15.71 -0.59 2.02
N TRP A 301 -15.61 -0.14 0.76
CA TRP A 301 -15.18 1.20 0.41
C TRP A 301 -16.28 1.94 -0.36
N PRO A 302 -17.28 2.51 0.34
CA PRO A 302 -18.34 3.27 -0.31
C PRO A 302 -17.78 4.44 -1.13
N GLY A 303 -17.98 4.39 -2.45
CA GLY A 303 -17.42 5.36 -3.38
C GLY A 303 -16.51 4.75 -4.43
N ALA A 304 -16.00 3.53 -4.21
CA ALA A 304 -15.28 2.77 -5.22
C ALA A 304 -16.28 2.01 -6.10
N TYR A 305 -16.18 2.24 -7.41
CA TYR A 305 -17.02 1.61 -8.42
C TYR A 305 -16.16 1.13 -9.57
N ALA A 306 -16.50 -0.04 -10.10
CA ALA A 306 -16.05 -0.49 -11.42
C ALA A 306 -17.23 -0.51 -12.37
N ILE A 307 -17.00 -0.10 -13.62
CA ILE A 307 -18.03 -0.02 -14.64
C ILE A 307 -17.54 -0.81 -15.85
N GLY A 308 -18.32 -1.81 -16.24
CA GLY A 308 -18.12 -2.57 -17.47
C GLY A 308 -19.19 -2.20 -18.49
N PHE A 309 -18.79 -1.95 -19.72
CA PHE A 309 -19.72 -1.73 -20.82
C PHE A 309 -19.12 -2.31 -22.09
N ASP A 310 -19.99 -2.78 -22.99
CA ASP A 310 -19.54 -3.28 -24.28
C ASP A 310 -18.92 -2.14 -25.09
N GLN A 311 -17.78 -2.40 -25.71
CA GLN A 311 -17.12 -1.40 -26.53
C GLN A 311 -17.96 -1.22 -27.78
N LEU A 312 -18.80 -0.18 -27.78
CA LEU A 312 -19.57 0.20 -28.96
C LEU A 312 -18.59 0.57 -30.08
N VAL A 313 -18.28 -0.41 -30.93
CA VAL A 313 -17.54 -0.19 -32.17
C VAL A 313 -18.48 0.60 -33.08
N PHE A 314 -18.25 1.91 -33.17
CA PHE A 314 -18.91 2.81 -34.11
C PHE A 314 -18.14 2.87 -35.43
#